data_AF-D7BMR2-F1
#
_entry.id   AF-D7BMR2-F1
#
_cell.length_a   1.000
_cell.length_b   1.000
_cell.length_c   1.000
_cell.angle_alpha   90.00
_cell.angle_beta   90.00
_cell.angle_gamma   90.00
#
_symmetry.space_group_name_H-M   'P 1'
#
loop_
_entity.id
_entity.type
_entity.pdbx_description
1 polymer ?
#
loop_
_entity_poly.entity_id
_entity_poly.type
_entity_poly.pdbx_seq_one_letter_code
_entity_poly.pdbx_strand_id
1 'polypeptide(L)'
;MFVRKCVADNKQVVAFFSFKMIVIEVQSFSKSLQKSANSNSAGQSTGLLLAWMGRDETVDNCGKALMREVFLHAITAHKIAAYSLLVVDALLDNLVSFYEHFGFRRVPSDTRRLVMKASALLKIAERLN
;
A
#
# COMPACT_ATOMS: atom_id res chain seq x y z
N MET A 1 -14.83 0.09 2.27
CA MET A 1 -13.64 -0.52 2.91
C MET A 1 -13.67 -2.00 2.56
N PHE A 2 -12.56 -2.56 2.08
CA PHE A 2 -12.47 -3.98 1.72
C PHE A 2 -11.51 -4.68 2.68
N VAL A 3 -11.90 -5.82 3.25
CA VAL A 3 -11.04 -6.61 4.15
C VAL A 3 -10.75 -7.97 3.50
N ARG A 4 -9.52 -8.43 3.67
CA ARG A 4 -9.07 -9.77 3.28
C ARG A 4 -8.46 -10.46 4.48
N LYS A 5 -8.75 -11.75 4.60
CA LYS A 5 -8.28 -12.62 5.67
C LYS A 5 -7.44 -13.72 5.03
N CYS A 6 -6.28 -14.00 5.58
CA CYS A 6 -5.46 -15.16 5.26
C CYS A 6 -5.75 -16.22 6.32
N VAL A 7 -6.17 -17.40 5.89
CA VAL A 7 -6.70 -18.45 6.75
C VAL A 7 -5.77 -19.66 6.65
N ALA A 8 -5.31 -20.18 7.79
CA ALA A 8 -4.51 -21.40 7.84
C ALA A 8 -5.39 -22.64 7.60
N ASP A 9 -4.77 -23.81 7.40
CA ASP A 9 -5.48 -25.07 7.10
C ASP A 9 -6.51 -25.45 8.18
N ASN A 10 -6.23 -25.07 9.44
CA ASN A 10 -7.12 -25.25 10.58
C ASN A 10 -8.29 -24.23 10.64
N LYS A 11 -8.49 -23.45 9.58
CA LYS A 11 -9.51 -22.39 9.45
C LYS A 11 -9.32 -21.17 10.35
N GLN A 12 -8.20 -21.05 11.07
CA GLN A 12 -7.91 -19.85 11.85
C GLN A 12 -7.41 -18.72 10.96
N VAL A 13 -7.84 -17.49 11.27
CA VAL A 13 -7.34 -16.29 10.60
C VAL A 13 -5.96 -15.97 11.15
N VAL A 14 -4.94 -16.06 10.31
CA VAL A 14 -3.54 -15.85 10.69
C VAL A 14 -2.96 -14.53 10.19
N ALA A 15 -3.66 -13.87 9.27
CA ALA A 15 -3.35 -12.51 8.87
C ALA A 15 -4.55 -11.83 8.22
N PHE A 16 -4.48 -10.51 8.11
CA PHE A 16 -5.48 -9.73 7.39
C PHE A 16 -4.89 -8.44 6.82
N PHE A 17 -5.59 -7.88 5.85
CA PHE A 17 -5.37 -6.50 5.43
C PHE A 17 -6.66 -5.86 4.94
N SER A 18 -6.66 -4.54 4.82
CA SER A 18 -7.80 -3.80 4.29
C SER A 18 -7.42 -2.60 3.44
N PHE A 19 -8.29 -2.29 2.48
CA PHE A 19 -8.15 -1.14 1.60
C PHE A 19 -9.28 -0.14 1.71
N LYS A 20 -8.94 1.14 1.48
CA LYS A 20 -9.88 2.25 1.33
C LYS A 20 -9.42 3.17 0.20
N MET A 21 -10.33 3.51 -0.72
CA MET A 21 -10.07 4.59 -1.67
C MET A 21 -10.09 5.93 -0.94
N ILE A 22 -9.09 6.77 -1.20
CA ILE A 22 -8.94 8.09 -0.58
C ILE A 22 -8.58 9.13 -1.63
N VAL A 23 -8.84 10.39 -1.30
CA VAL A 23 -8.22 11.53 -1.94
C VAL A 23 -7.01 11.93 -1.10
N ILE A 24 -5.88 12.15 -1.74
CA ILE A 24 -4.64 12.57 -1.08
C ILE A 24 -4.19 13.91 -1.63
N GLU A 25 -3.87 14.82 -0.72
CA GLU A 25 -3.22 16.08 -1.06
C GLU A 25 -1.73 15.82 -1.29
N VAL A 26 -1.21 16.26 -2.43
CA VAL A 26 0.18 16.00 -2.83
C VAL A 26 1.02 17.27 -2.89
N GLN A 27 0.48 18.42 -2.49
CA GLN A 27 1.21 19.69 -2.49
C GLN A 27 2.47 19.62 -1.61
N SER A 28 2.44 18.85 -0.52
CA SER A 28 3.58 18.65 0.37
C SER A 28 4.60 17.61 -0.14
N PHE A 29 4.31 16.95 -1.26
CA PHE A 29 5.19 15.92 -1.80
C PHE A 29 6.40 16.55 -2.51
N SER A 30 7.48 15.79 -2.65
CA SER A 30 8.59 16.20 -3.51
C SER A 30 8.12 16.36 -4.96
N LYS A 31 8.74 17.26 -5.74
CA LYS A 31 8.40 17.48 -7.16
C LYS A 31 8.36 16.18 -7.99
N SER A 32 9.25 15.23 -7.67
CA SER A 32 9.29 13.92 -8.33
C SER A 32 8.05 13.06 -8.02
N LEU A 33 7.58 13.09 -6.77
CA LEU A 33 6.36 12.40 -6.34
C LEU A 33 5.11 13.08 -6.89
N GLN A 34 5.04 14.42 -6.87
CA GLN A 34 3.94 15.20 -7.45
C GLN A 34 3.73 14.87 -8.93
N LYS A 35 4.79 14.90 -9.75
CA LYS A 35 4.73 14.57 -11.19
C LYS A 35 4.16 13.18 -11.45
N SER A 36 4.27 12.27 -10.49
CA SER A 36 3.85 10.88 -10.62
C SER A 36 2.51 10.57 -9.96
N ALA A 37 2.00 11.50 -9.16
CA ALA A 37 0.73 11.39 -8.50
C ALA A 37 -0.43 11.76 -9.44
N ASN A 38 -0.17 12.19 -10.69
CA ASN A 38 -1.19 12.65 -11.63
C ASN A 38 -2.20 13.59 -10.95
N SER A 39 -1.68 14.58 -10.20
CA SER A 39 -2.52 15.48 -9.44
C SER A 39 -3.40 16.32 -10.35
N ASN A 40 -4.63 16.58 -9.91
CA ASN A 40 -5.49 17.57 -10.55
C ASN A 40 -4.97 19.00 -10.30
N SER A 41 -5.64 19.99 -10.90
CA SER A 41 -5.33 21.41 -10.73
C SER A 41 -5.42 21.91 -9.28
N ALA A 42 -6.12 21.19 -8.39
CA ALA A 42 -6.21 21.48 -6.96
C ALA A 42 -5.09 20.83 -6.13
N GLY A 43 -4.14 20.13 -6.75
CA GLY A 43 -3.06 19.45 -6.03
C GLY A 43 -3.49 18.19 -5.29
N GLN A 44 -4.60 17.57 -5.72
CA GLN A 44 -5.13 16.33 -5.16
C GLN A 44 -4.94 15.16 -6.12
N SER A 45 -4.83 13.96 -5.57
CA SER A 45 -4.67 12.71 -6.30
C SER A 45 -5.55 11.61 -5.71
N THR A 46 -5.79 10.55 -6.50
CA THR A 46 -6.47 9.34 -6.06
C THR A 46 -5.48 8.36 -5.44
N GLY A 47 -5.82 7.87 -4.24
CA GLY A 47 -5.03 6.89 -3.52
C GLY A 47 -5.83 5.65 -3.15
N LEU A 48 -5.15 4.51 -3.07
CA LEU A 48 -5.61 3.32 -2.38
C LEU A 48 -4.84 3.20 -1.07
N LEU A 49 -5.50 3.40 0.07
CA LEU A 49 -4.89 3.28 1.39
C LEU A 49 -4.94 1.83 1.87
N LEU A 50 -3.78 1.24 2.16
CA LEU A 50 -3.64 0.08 3.02
C LEU A 50 -3.93 0.51 4.46
N ALA A 51 -5.19 0.43 4.85
CA ALA A 51 -5.70 1.02 6.08
C ALA A 51 -5.32 0.20 7.32
N TRP A 52 -5.37 -1.12 7.18
CA TRP A 52 -4.98 -2.06 8.23
C TRP A 52 -4.24 -3.22 7.60
N MET A 53 -3.23 -3.71 8.32
CA MET A 53 -2.52 -4.94 8.00
C MET A 53 -2.01 -5.52 9.31
N GLY A 54 -2.22 -6.81 9.51
CA GLY A 54 -1.79 -7.50 10.72
C GLY A 54 -1.61 -8.98 10.46
N ARG A 55 -0.77 -9.60 11.29
CA ARG A 55 -0.57 -11.06 11.33
C ARG A 55 -0.69 -11.53 12.77
N ASP A 56 -1.00 -12.80 12.91
CA ASP A 56 -0.79 -13.51 14.16
C ASP A 56 0.71 -13.59 14.47
N GLU A 57 1.08 -13.31 15.71
CA GLU A 57 2.48 -13.29 16.15
C GLU A 57 3.11 -14.69 16.10
N THR A 58 2.29 -15.73 16.28
CA THR A 58 2.72 -17.14 16.25
C THR A 58 3.10 -17.64 14.86
N VAL A 59 2.79 -16.86 13.80
CA VAL A 59 3.07 -17.22 12.41
C VAL A 59 4.27 -16.43 11.90
N ASP A 60 5.44 -17.06 11.97
CA ASP A 60 6.69 -16.47 11.52
C ASP A 60 6.78 -16.27 10.01
N ASN A 61 7.58 -15.28 9.60
CA ASN A 61 8.00 -15.04 8.21
C ASN A 61 6.88 -14.82 7.16
N CYS A 62 5.63 -14.61 7.57
CA CYS A 62 4.52 -14.42 6.63
C CYS A 62 4.41 -13.01 6.04
N GLY A 63 5.17 -12.03 6.53
CA GLY A 63 5.07 -10.63 6.10
C GLY A 63 5.30 -10.41 4.59
N LYS A 64 6.25 -11.14 3.99
CA LYS A 64 6.50 -11.10 2.54
C LYS A 64 5.34 -11.68 1.73
N ALA A 65 4.81 -12.82 2.17
CA ALA A 65 3.65 -13.45 1.52
C ALA A 65 2.41 -12.55 1.63
N LEU A 66 2.17 -11.95 2.80
CA LEU A 66 1.07 -11.01 3.01
C LEU A 66 1.20 -9.77 2.12
N MET A 67 2.41 -9.22 1.97
CA MET A 67 2.64 -8.10 1.05
C MET A 67 2.43 -8.48 -0.42
N ARG A 68 2.76 -9.71 -0.83
CA ARG A 68 2.42 -10.22 -2.16
C ARG A 68 0.90 -10.19 -2.38
N GLU A 69 0.12 -10.66 -1.39
CA GLU A 69 -1.34 -10.63 -1.46
C GLU A 69 -1.90 -9.20 -1.52
N VAL A 70 -1.34 -8.29 -0.72
CA VAL A 70 -1.64 -6.84 -0.77
C VAL A 70 -1.44 -6.31 -2.18
N PHE A 71 -0.31 -6.62 -2.82
CA PHE A 71 -0.02 -6.16 -4.18
C PHE A 71 -0.97 -6.74 -5.22
N LEU A 72 -1.22 -8.06 -5.20
CA LEU A 72 -2.17 -8.69 -6.13
C LEU A 72 -3.57 -8.06 -6.03
N HIS A 73 -4.03 -7.80 -4.82
CA HIS A 73 -5.32 -7.17 -4.59
C HIS A 73 -5.33 -5.69 -4.96
N ALA A 74 -4.24 -4.95 -4.69
CA ALA A 74 -4.10 -3.56 -5.09
C ALA A 74 -4.09 -3.41 -6.62
N ILE A 75 -3.39 -4.29 -7.34
CA ILE A 75 -3.38 -4.36 -8.81
C ILE A 75 -4.79 -4.65 -9.34
N THR A 76 -5.48 -5.61 -8.74
CA THR A 76 -6.86 -5.96 -9.12
C THR A 76 -7.80 -4.77 -8.89
N ALA A 77 -7.68 -4.08 -7.76
CA ALA A 77 -8.44 -2.86 -7.49
C ALA A 77 -8.16 -1.77 -8.53
N HIS A 78 -6.90 -1.61 -8.95
CA HIS A 78 -6.52 -0.60 -9.96
C HIS A 78 -7.17 -0.88 -11.32
N LYS A 79 -7.35 -2.15 -11.70
CA LYS A 79 -8.05 -2.53 -12.94
C LYS A 79 -9.54 -2.18 -12.92
N ILE A 80 -10.15 -2.12 -11.74
CA ILE A 80 -11.58 -1.78 -11.57
C ILE A 80 -11.74 -0.27 -11.44
N ALA A 81 -10.92 0.37 -10.61
CA ALA A 81 -10.95 1.80 -10.33
C ALA A 81 -9.51 2.32 -10.28
N ALA A 82 -9.09 3.02 -11.32
CA ALA A 82 -7.73 3.53 -11.43
C ALA A 82 -7.43 4.53 -10.29
N TYR A 83 -6.27 4.32 -9.65
CA TYR A 83 -5.72 5.22 -8.64
C TYR A 83 -4.25 5.50 -8.93
N SER A 84 -3.73 6.63 -8.49
CA SER A 84 -2.35 7.03 -8.81
C SER A 84 -1.34 6.52 -7.79
N LEU A 85 -1.76 6.38 -6.52
CA LEU A 85 -0.87 6.05 -5.40
C LEU A 85 -1.43 4.91 -4.54
N LEU A 86 -0.58 3.94 -4.20
CA LEU A 86 -0.80 3.05 -3.07
C LEU A 86 -0.20 3.72 -1.82
N VAL A 87 -0.99 3.86 -0.77
CA VAL A 87 -0.65 4.63 0.44
C VAL A 87 -0.65 3.70 1.64
N VAL A 88 0.26 3.91 2.58
CA VAL A 88 0.25 3.25 3.88
C VAL A 88 0.67 4.25 4.96
N ASP A 89 0.01 4.16 6.11
CA ASP A 89 0.40 4.88 7.32
C ASP A 89 0.98 3.85 8.29
N ALA A 90 2.29 3.88 8.47
CA ALA A 90 2.97 2.98 9.40
C ALA A 90 2.54 3.31 10.84
N LEU A 91 2.09 2.30 11.59
CA LEU A 91 1.66 2.50 12.98
C LEU A 91 2.83 2.95 13.86
N LEU A 92 4.00 2.33 13.67
CA LEU A 92 5.22 2.54 14.43
C LEU A 92 6.38 2.88 13.50
N ASP A 93 7.35 3.65 13.99
CA ASP A 93 8.50 4.10 13.19
C ASP A 93 9.36 2.92 12.69
N ASN A 94 9.45 1.82 13.45
CA ASN A 94 10.17 0.61 13.05
C ASN A 94 9.49 -0.16 11.90
N LEU A 95 8.21 0.11 11.61
CA LEU A 95 7.49 -0.47 10.47
C LEU A 95 7.73 0.31 9.17
N VAL A 96 8.29 1.52 9.25
CA VAL A 96 8.57 2.35 8.07
C VAL A 96 9.59 1.63 7.16
N SER A 97 10.67 1.12 7.73
CA SER A 97 11.70 0.37 6.98
C SER A 97 11.16 -0.92 6.35
N PHE A 98 10.16 -1.55 6.97
CA PHE A 98 9.47 -2.70 6.39
C PHE A 98 8.81 -2.32 5.06
N TYR A 99 8.03 -1.23 5.02
CA TYR A 99 7.38 -0.79 3.78
C TYR A 99 8.38 -0.26 2.75
N GLU A 100 9.44 0.44 3.18
CA GLU A 100 10.51 0.91 2.28
C GLU A 100 11.19 -0.24 1.54
N HIS A 101 11.38 -1.39 2.20
CA HIS A 101 11.92 -2.59 1.56
C HIS A 101 11.08 -3.09 0.39
N PHE A 102 9.76 -2.83 0.40
CA PHE A 102 8.85 -3.16 -0.69
C PHE A 102 8.74 -2.05 -1.76
N GLY A 103 9.49 -0.95 -1.63
CA GLY A 103 9.55 0.13 -2.63
C GLY A 103 8.62 1.31 -2.35
N PHE A 104 7.99 1.36 -1.17
CA PHE A 104 7.32 2.58 -0.70
C PHE A 104 8.34 3.67 -0.39
N ARG A 105 7.90 4.92 -0.49
CA ARG A 105 8.72 6.11 -0.20
C ARG A 105 7.99 6.99 0.79
N ARG A 106 8.70 7.50 1.80
CA ARG A 106 8.15 8.44 2.77
C ARG A 106 7.66 9.72 2.08
N VAL A 107 6.55 10.24 2.59
CA VAL A 107 6.11 11.60 2.26
C VAL A 107 6.96 12.57 3.10
N PRO A 108 7.62 13.58 2.52
CA PRO A 108 8.53 14.46 3.29
C PRO A 108 7.90 15.16 4.49
N SER A 109 6.60 15.47 4.41
CA SER A 109 5.85 16.13 5.48
C SER A 109 5.34 15.21 6.59
N ASP A 110 5.56 13.90 6.49
CA ASP A 110 5.00 12.90 7.41
C ASP A 110 5.99 11.74 7.61
N THR A 111 6.41 11.52 8.86
CA THR A 111 7.43 10.51 9.16
C THR A 111 6.94 9.08 8.99
N ARG A 112 5.62 8.86 8.96
CA ARG A 112 4.99 7.53 8.97
C ARG A 112 4.11 7.26 7.77
N ARG A 113 3.70 8.27 6.99
CA ARG A 113 3.02 8.06 5.71
C ARG A 113 4.01 7.74 4.60
N LEU A 114 3.77 6.64 3.91
CA LEU A 114 4.51 6.24 2.72
C LEU A 114 3.59 6.03 1.52
N VAL A 115 4.17 6.24 0.33
CA VAL A 115 3.47 6.10 -0.95
C VAL A 115 4.28 5.28 -1.95
N MET A 116 3.57 4.55 -2.80
CA MET A 116 4.11 3.88 -3.98
C MET A 116 3.27 4.28 -5.20
N LYS A 117 3.92 4.53 -6.33
CA LYS A 117 3.22 4.83 -7.59
C LYS A 117 2.48 3.58 -8.07
N ALA A 118 1.24 3.72 -8.52
CA ALA A 118 0.52 2.61 -9.13
C ALA A 118 1.29 2.03 -10.34
N SER A 119 1.97 2.88 -11.13
CA SER A 119 2.83 2.41 -12.22
C SER A 119 4.04 1.58 -11.77
N ALA A 120 4.58 1.84 -10.57
CA ALA A 120 5.63 1.00 -9.99
C ALA A 120 5.07 -0.33 -9.50
N LEU A 121 3.89 -0.30 -8.86
CA LEU A 121 3.16 -1.51 -8.46
C LEU A 121 2.85 -2.43 -9.66
N LEU A 122 2.41 -1.87 -10.78
CA LEU A 122 2.13 -2.63 -11.99
C LEU A 122 3.40 -3.30 -12.56
N LYS A 123 4.56 -2.64 -12.48
CA LYS A 123 5.85 -3.27 -12.85
C LYS A 123 6.28 -4.39 -11.90
N ILE A 124 5.89 -4.31 -10.62
CA ILE A 124 6.12 -5.42 -9.68
C ILE A 124 5.26 -6.61 -10.08
N ALA A 125 4.02 -6.39 -10.56
CA ALA A 125 3.12 -7.44 -11.03
C ALA A 125 3.75 -8.32 -12.12
N GLU A 126 4.47 -7.70 -13.07
CA GLU A 126 5.17 -8.39 -14.16
C GLU A 126 6.23 -9.38 -13.67
N ARG A 127 6.70 -9.25 -12.42
CA ARG A 127 7.71 -10.12 -11.79
C ARG A 127 7.13 -11.14 -10.81
N LEU A 128 5.83 -11.05 -10.52
CA LEU A 128 5.12 -11.93 -9.58
C LEU A 128 4.43 -13.11 -10.29
N ASN A 129 4.39 -13.07 -11.63
CA ASN A 129 4.02 -14.16 -12.53
C ASN A 129 5.27 -14.92 -12.97
#